data_AF-A0A2I0T1J8-F1
#
_entry.id   AF-A0A2I0T1J8-F1
#
_cell.length_a   1.000
_cell.length_b   1.000
_cell.length_c   1.000
_cell.angle_alpha   90.00
_cell.angle_beta   90.00
_cell.angle_gamma   90.00
#
_symmetry.space_group_name_H-M   'P 1'
#
loop_
_entity.id
_entity.type
_entity.pdbx_description
1 polymer ?
#
loop_
_entity_poly.entity_id
_entity_poly.type
_entity_poly.pdbx_seq_one_letter_code
_entity_poly.pdbx_strand_id
1 'polypeptide(L)'
;MLRQIKECADEPVGKGFLVSCLVDHRGNITEYQCHQYITKMTAIIFSDYRLICGFMDDCKADINLLKCGSIRPGEKVPGEHVACR
;
A
#
# COMPACT_ATOMS: atom_id res chain seq x y z
N MET A 1 17.76 9.56 2.39
CA MET A 1 16.65 9.55 3.35
C MET A 1 15.92 8.19 3.44
N LEU A 2 15.97 7.28 2.46
CA LEU A 2 15.26 5.98 2.54
C LEU A 2 16.11 4.73 2.17
N ARG A 3 17.43 4.86 2.10
CA ARG A 3 18.34 3.79 1.62
C ARG A 3 18.75 2.75 2.68
N GLN A 4 18.11 2.72 3.86
CA GLN A 4 18.53 1.82 4.93
C GLN A 4 17.92 0.41 4.83
N ILE A 5 16.80 0.24 4.14
CA ILE A 5 16.23 -1.07 3.85
C ILE A 5 16.65 -1.44 2.44
N LYS A 6 17.63 -2.34 2.32
CA LYS A 6 18.21 -2.73 1.02
C LYS A 6 17.15 -3.37 0.12
N GLU A 7 16.22 -4.11 0.72
CA GLU A 7 15.13 -4.79 0.03
C GLU A 7 14.17 -3.82 -0.66
N CYS A 8 14.03 -2.59 -0.17
CA CYS A 8 13.17 -1.57 -0.77
C CYS A 8 13.91 -0.62 -1.74
N ALA A 9 15.23 -0.79 -1.90
CA ALA A 9 16.04 0.12 -2.70
C ALA A 9 15.84 -0.06 -4.22
N ASP A 10 15.46 -1.26 -4.64
CA ASP A 10 15.21 -1.63 -6.03
C ASP A 10 13.76 -1.36 -6.47
N GLU A 11 12.90 -0.87 -5.56
CA GLU A 11 11.52 -0.52 -5.88
C GLU A 11 11.45 0.61 -6.92
N PRO A 12 10.61 0.49 -7.96
CA PRO A 12 10.53 1.47 -9.02
C PRO A 12 10.07 2.82 -8.46
N VAL A 13 10.92 3.83 -8.61
CA VAL A 13 10.66 5.21 -8.19
C VAL A 13 9.44 5.76 -8.92
N GLY A 14 8.59 6.49 -8.20
CA GLY A 14 7.40 7.15 -8.76
C GLY A 14 6.13 6.30 -8.71
N LYS A 15 6.24 5.00 -8.48
CA LYS A 15 5.10 4.07 -8.52
C LYS A 15 4.53 3.71 -7.15
N GLY A 16 4.76 4.49 -6.09
CA GLY A 16 4.18 4.23 -4.75
C GLY A 16 4.64 2.96 -4.00
N PHE A 17 5.26 1.98 -4.66
CA PHE A 17 5.70 0.71 -4.06
C PHE A 17 6.75 0.87 -2.97
N LEU A 18 7.59 1.89 -3.05
CA LEU A 18 8.59 2.20 -2.02
C LEU A 18 7.94 2.36 -0.64
N VAL A 19 6.82 3.08 -0.55
CA VAL A 19 6.15 3.30 0.74
C VAL A 19 5.54 2.01 1.25
N SER A 20 4.93 1.20 0.37
CA SER A 20 4.39 -0.12 0.73
C SER A 20 5.49 -1.01 1.32
N CYS A 21 6.63 -1.14 0.62
CA CYS A 21 7.76 -1.94 1.09
C CYS A 21 8.30 -1.48 2.45
N LEU A 22 8.38 -0.16 2.68
CA LEU A 22 8.83 0.41 3.95
C LEU A 22 7.85 0.13 5.11
N VAL A 23 6.55 0.05 4.84
CA VAL A 23 5.54 -0.32 5.84
C VAL A 23 5.68 -1.79 6.23
N ASP A 24 5.90 -2.68 5.25
CA ASP A 24 6.10 -4.11 5.49
C ASP A 24 7.35 -4.38 6.33
N HIS A 25 8.42 -3.61 6.09
CA HIS A 25 9.69 -3.73 6.79
C HIS A 25 9.85 -2.71 7.93
N ARG A 26 8.75 -2.14 8.46
CA ARG A 26 8.84 -1.08 9.49
C ARG A 26 9.66 -1.48 10.72
N GLY A 27 9.65 -2.77 11.08
CA GLY A 27 10.38 -3.31 12.23
C GLY A 27 11.91 -3.28 12.06
N ASN A 28 12.39 -3.16 10.82
CA ASN A 28 13.81 -3.06 10.51
C ASN A 28 14.31 -1.60 10.54
N ILE A 29 13.40 -0.63 10.72
CA ILE A 29 13.73 0.80 10.79
C ILE A 29 14.14 1.14 12.22
N THR A 30 15.45 1.30 12.42
CA THR A 30 16.04 1.62 13.73
C THR A 30 16.11 3.12 14.02
N GLU A 31 16.11 3.95 12.97
CA GLU A 31 16.12 5.41 13.12
C GLU A 31 14.74 5.90 13.57
N TYR A 32 14.71 6.57 14.72
CA TYR A 32 13.47 6.93 15.40
C TYR A 32 12.55 7.84 14.57
N GLN A 33 13.10 8.86 13.91
CA GLN A 33 12.30 9.81 13.14
C GLN A 33 11.68 9.13 11.91
N CYS A 34 12.44 8.27 11.22
CA CYS A 34 11.96 7.45 10.12
C CYS A 34 10.89 6.47 10.59
N HIS A 35 11.10 5.79 11.72
CA HIS A 35 10.11 4.86 12.27
C HIS A 35 8.80 5.58 12.60
N GLN A 36 8.87 6.75 13.24
CA GLN A 36 7.68 7.57 13.51
C GLN A 36 6.99 8.05 12.24
N TYR A 37 7.76 8.49 11.24
CA TYR A 37 7.22 8.93 9.97
C TYR A 37 6.48 7.81 9.24
N ILE A 38 7.11 6.64 9.12
CA ILE A 38 6.50 5.47 8.50
C ILE A 38 5.27 5.04 9.29
N THR A 39 5.32 5.00 10.62
CA THR A 39 4.13 4.68 11.45
C THR A 39 2.95 5.61 11.18
N LYS A 40 3.19 6.93 11.04
CA LYS A 40 2.14 7.89 10.70
C LYS A 40 1.60 7.69 9.28
N MET A 41 2.49 7.47 8.32
CA MET A 41 2.13 7.16 6.93
C MET A 41 1.30 5.87 6.87
N THR A 42 1.70 4.83 7.59
CA THR A 42 0.97 3.56 7.71
C THR A 42 -0.48 3.77 8.16
N ALA A 43 -0.72 4.61 9.17
CA ALA A 43 -2.07 4.90 9.63
C ALA A 43 -2.94 5.60 8.57
N ILE A 44 -2.35 6.54 7.81
CA ILE A 44 -3.05 7.24 6.72
C ILE A 44 -3.37 6.26 5.59
N ILE A 45 -2.39 5.46 5.18
CA ILE A 45 -2.52 4.52 4.08
C ILE A 45 -3.55 3.41 4.40
N PHE A 46 -3.55 2.87 5.62
CA PHE A 46 -4.55 1.88 6.02
C PHE A 46 -5.94 2.46 6.28
N SER A 47 -6.06 3.78 6.45
CA SER A 47 -7.39 4.42 6.54
C SER A 47 -8.13 4.44 5.19
N ASP A 48 -7.39 4.31 4.07
CA ASP A 48 -7.95 4.24 2.73
C ASP A 48 -7.19 3.21 1.90
N TYR A 49 -7.74 2.00 1.82
CA TYR A 49 -7.12 0.86 1.14
C TYR A 49 -6.75 1.13 -0.33
N ARG A 50 -7.33 2.17 -0.96
CA ARG A 50 -7.03 2.59 -2.33
C ARG A 50 -5.63 3.20 -2.46
N LEU A 51 -5.01 3.60 -1.34
CA LEU A 51 -3.66 4.14 -1.29
C LEU A 51 -2.58 3.05 -1.23
N ILE A 52 -2.97 1.78 -1.06
CA ILE A 52 -2.06 0.63 -1.01
C ILE A 52 -2.03 -0.02 -2.39
N CYS A 53 -0.88 0.06 -3.07
CA CYS A 53 -0.73 -0.55 -4.38
C CYS A 53 -0.51 -2.05 -4.29
N GLY A 54 -1.09 -2.80 -5.23
CA GLY A 54 -1.11 -4.27 -5.20
C GLY A 54 -2.09 -4.87 -4.19
N PHE A 55 -2.59 -4.11 -3.21
CA PHE A 55 -3.48 -4.63 -2.17
C PHE A 55 -4.77 -5.26 -2.72
N MET A 56 -5.39 -4.63 -3.73
CA MET A 56 -6.58 -5.20 -4.37
C MET A 56 -6.27 -6.44 -5.21
N ASP A 57 -5.04 -6.56 -5.75
CA ASP A 57 -4.62 -7.74 -6.50
C ASP A 57 -4.43 -8.92 -5.55
N ASP A 58 -3.81 -8.70 -4.39
CA ASP A 58 -3.63 -9.72 -3.34
C ASP A 58 -4.98 -10.17 -2.76
N CYS A 59 -5.89 -9.23 -2.50
CA CYS A 59 -7.22 -9.54 -1.98
C CYS A 59 -8.20 -10.04 -3.05
N LYS A 60 -7.82 -10.07 -4.34
CA LYS A 60 -8.75 -10.37 -5.45
C LYS A 60 -9.40 -11.74 -5.32
N ALA A 61 -8.64 -12.75 -4.90
CA ALA A 61 -9.15 -14.11 -4.71
C ALA A 61 -10.21 -14.15 -3.62
N ASP A 62 -9.93 -13.52 -2.47
CA ASP A 62 -10.83 -13.45 -1.32
C ASP A 62 -12.09 -12.64 -1.63
N ILE A 63 -11.95 -11.50 -2.33
CA ILE A 63 -13.07 -10.70 -2.81
C ILE A 63 -14.02 -11.55 -3.66
N ASN A 64 -13.46 -12.34 -4.59
CA ASN A 64 -14.25 -13.19 -5.46
C ASN A 64 -14.89 -14.39 -4.74
N LEU A 65 -14.20 -14.95 -3.74
CA LEU A 65 -14.67 -16.08 -2.94
C LEU A 65 -15.77 -15.65 -1.96
N LEU A 66 -15.50 -14.61 -1.18
CA LEU A 66 -16.37 -14.10 -0.11
C LEU A 66 -17.45 -13.14 -0.63
N LYS A 67 -17.38 -12.78 -1.92
CA LYS A 67 -18.29 -11.81 -2.57
C LYS A 67 -18.31 -10.47 -1.85
N CYS A 68 -17.17 -10.06 -1.30
CA CYS A 68 -16.97 -8.75 -0.69
C CYS A 68 -16.81 -7.67 -1.78
N GLY A 69 -16.91 -6.38 -1.41
CA GLY A 69 -16.47 -5.30 -2.31
C GLY A 69 -17.37 -5.05 -3.53
N SER A 70 -18.69 -5.03 -3.36
CA SER A 70 -19.61 -4.16 -4.11
C SER A 70 -21.02 -4.32 -3.55
N ILE A 71 -21.62 -3.24 -3.04
CA ILE A 71 -23.02 -3.24 -2.60
C ILE A 71 -23.97 -2.99 -3.80
N ARG A 72 -23.43 -2.66 -4.99
CA ARG A 72 -24.22 -2.35 -6.19
C ARG A 72 -23.69 -3.08 -7.43
N PRO A 73 -24.44 -4.06 -7.97
CA PRO A 73 -24.05 -4.71 -9.22
C PRO A 73 -24.19 -3.73 -10.38
N GLY A 74 -23.08 -3.25 -10.94
CA GLY A 74 -23.05 -2.46 -12.18
C GLY A 74 -22.38 -1.08 -12.13
N GLU A 75 -22.03 -0.55 -10.95
CA GLU A 75 -21.22 0.67 -10.87
C GLU A 75 -19.74 0.31 -11.01
N LYS A 76 -19.12 0.66 -12.15
CA LYS A 76 -17.66 0.73 -12.26
C LYS A 76 -17.19 1.72 -11.22
N VAL A 77 -16.39 1.28 -10.24
CA VAL A 77 -15.86 2.15 -9.20
C VAL A 77 -15.03 3.24 -9.91
N PRO A 78 -15.42 4.53 -9.86
CA PRO A 78 -14.61 5.60 -10.44
C PRO A 78 -13.38 5.75 -9.54
N GLY A 79 -12.33 5.00 -9.86
CA GLY A 79 -11.17 4.83 -8.99
C GLY A 79 -10.15 3.80 -9.46
N GLU A 80 -10.50 2.97 -10.45
CA GLU A 80 -9.62 1.96 -11.06
C GLU A 80 -8.37 2.51 -11.77
N HIS A 81 -8.13 3.83 -11.68
CA HIS A 81 -6.96 4.50 -12.27
C HIS A 81 -6.08 5.26 -11.26
N VAL A 82 -6.31 5.19 -9.95
CA VAL A 82 -5.57 6.08 -9.01
C VAL A 82 -4.50 5.38 -8.16
N ALA A 83 -4.47 4.05 -8.07
CA ALA A 83 -3.42 3.38 -7.32
C ALA A 83 -2.25 2.99 -8.25
N CYS A 84 -1.23 3.85 -8.26
CA CYS A 84 0.09 3.67 -8.88
C CYS A 84 0.18 3.79 -10.41
N ARG A 85 0.52 5.01 -10.86
CA ARG A 85 1.09 5.30 -12.19
C ARG A 85 2.61 5.35 -12.09
#